data_AF-A0AA37SA53-F1
#
_entry.id   AF-A0AA37SA53-F1
#
_cell.length_a   1.000
_cell.length_b   1.000
_cell.length_c   1.000
_cell.angle_alpha   90.00
_cell.angle_beta   90.00
_cell.angle_gamma   90.00
#
_symmetry.space_group_name_H-M   'P 1'
#
loop_
_entity.id
_entity.type
_entity.pdbx_description
1 polymer ?
#
loop_
_entity_poly.entity_id
_entity_poly.type
_entity_poly.pdbx_seq_one_letter_code
_entity_poly.pdbx_strand_id
1 'polypeptide(L)'
;MNNIELYIAGAVLVFIILSFIKGGKKPPEESFKCARCKQQEKYTPRTIEAWRKGFNKIYCQKCHQLWWRNNPEKARSRQVVHRGGGGSGCLGMVMLFLVLPPSIYGLVQYVS
;
A
#
# COMPACT_ATOMS: atom_id res chain seq x y z
N MET A 1 -5.89 -29.79 22.15
CA MET A 1 -6.23 -28.65 21.28
C MET A 1 -7.74 -28.57 21.21
N ASN A 2 -8.33 -27.52 21.78
CA ASN A 2 -9.77 -27.37 21.84
C ASN A 2 -10.28 -26.84 20.49
N ASN A 3 -11.50 -27.22 20.09
CA ASN A 3 -12.10 -26.75 18.84
C ASN A 3 -12.07 -25.21 18.71
N ILE A 4 -12.17 -24.50 19.84
CA ILE A 4 -12.10 -23.03 19.95
C ILE A 4 -10.76 -22.48 19.44
N GLU A 5 -9.64 -23.10 19.80
CA GLU A 5 -8.29 -22.68 19.38
C GLU A 5 -8.14 -22.80 17.86
N LEU A 6 -8.72 -23.86 17.28
CA LEU A 6 -8.71 -24.09 15.84
C LEU A 6 -9.51 -23.01 15.08
N TYR A 7 -10.65 -22.59 15.63
CA TYR A 7 -11.46 -21.51 15.04
C TYR A 7 -10.75 -20.15 15.09
N ILE A 8 -10.10 -19.83 16.21
CA ILE A 8 -9.37 -18.57 16.37
C ILE A 8 -8.19 -18.52 15.40
N ALA A 9 -7.39 -19.59 15.33
CA ALA A 9 -6.25 -19.68 14.41
C ALA A 9 -6.69 -19.55 12.94
N GLY A 10 -7.79 -20.21 12.56
CA GLY A 10 -8.38 -20.10 11.23
C GLY A 10 -8.85 -18.67 10.90
N ALA A 11 -9.54 -18.01 11.83
CA ALA A 11 -10.04 -16.65 11.63
C ALA A 11 -8.91 -15.62 11.44
N VAL A 12 -7.83 -15.74 12.22
CA VAL A 12 -6.65 -14.86 12.09
C VAL A 12 -5.97 -15.06 10.74
N LEU A 13 -5.77 -16.32 10.30
CA LEU A 13 -5.17 -16.62 9.01
C LEU A 13 -5.99 -16.04 7.85
N VAL A 14 -7.31 -16.21 7.87
CA VAL A 14 -8.21 -15.65 6.86
C VAL A 14 -8.14 -14.12 6.86
N PHE A 15 -8.14 -13.48 8.03
CA PHE A 15 -8.03 -12.02 8.12
C PHE A 15 -6.70 -11.48 7.56
N ILE A 16 -5.59 -12.18 7.83
CA ILE A 16 -4.27 -11.85 7.27
C ILE A 16 -4.31 -11.96 5.75
N ILE A 17 -4.77 -13.10 5.22
CA ILE A 17 -4.85 -13.33 3.77
C ILE A 17 -5.72 -12.26 3.10
N LEU A 18 -6.91 -11.98 3.63
CA LEU A 18 -7.81 -10.95 3.11
C LEU A 18 -7.18 -9.54 3.16
N SER A 19 -6.38 -9.25 4.18
CA SER A 19 -5.67 -7.96 4.30
C SER A 19 -4.63 -7.76 3.18
N PHE A 20 -4.04 -8.84 2.67
CA PHE A 20 -3.12 -8.80 1.52
C PHE A 20 -3.84 -8.78 0.16
N ILE A 21 -5.09 -9.27 0.09
CA ILE A 21 -5.92 -9.24 -1.13
C ILE A 21 -6.65 -7.89 -1.25
N LYS A 22 -5.90 -6.77 -1.28
CA LYS A 22 -6.44 -5.51 -1.79
C LYS A 22 -6.39 -5.55 -3.32
N GLY A 23 -7.42 -6.18 -3.91
CA GLY A 23 -7.62 -6.22 -5.36
C GLY A 23 -7.53 -4.82 -5.97
N GLY A 24 -6.69 -4.67 -7.00
CA GLY A 24 -6.43 -3.37 -7.62
C GLY A 24 -7.68 -2.83 -8.31
N LYS A 25 -8.23 -1.71 -7.81
CA LYS A 25 -9.33 -0.99 -8.47
C LYS A 25 -8.95 -0.68 -9.93
N LYS A 26 -9.89 -0.91 -10.85
CA LYS A 26 -9.79 -0.51 -12.26
C LYS A 26 -10.49 0.83 -12.46
N PRO A 27 -9.99 1.71 -13.34
CA PRO A 27 -10.67 2.95 -13.66
C PRO A 27 -12.06 2.68 -14.26
N PRO A 28 -13.05 3.54 -13.97
CA PRO A 28 -14.42 3.38 -14.48
C PRO A 28 -14.52 3.58 -16.00
N GLU A 29 -13.57 4.31 -16.58
CA GLU A 29 -13.51 4.62 -18.02
C GLU A 29 -12.18 4.13 -18.61
N GLU A 30 -12.16 3.80 -19.90
CA GLU A 30 -10.94 3.40 -20.61
C GLU A 30 -10.03 4.57 -21.00
N SER A 31 -10.53 5.80 -20.87
CA SER A 31 -9.82 7.01 -21.24
C SER A 31 -9.87 8.05 -20.13
N PHE A 32 -8.90 8.96 -20.14
CA PHE A 32 -8.84 10.09 -19.22
C PHE A 32 -8.53 11.37 -19.98
N LYS A 33 -8.93 12.51 -19.42
CA LYS A 33 -8.55 13.83 -19.93
C LYS A 33 -7.25 14.29 -19.29
N CYS A 34 -6.26 14.64 -20.09
CA CYS A 34 -5.00 15.15 -19.57
C CYS A 34 -5.21 16.48 -18.84
N ALA A 35 -4.71 16.60 -17.60
CA ALA A 35 -4.83 17.80 -16.79
C ALA A 35 -4.10 19.06 -17.36
N ARG A 36 -3.22 18.89 -18.35
CA ARG A 36 -2.46 20.00 -18.98
C ARG A 36 -2.99 20.37 -20.36
N CYS A 37 -2.97 19.43 -21.31
CA CYS A 37 -3.39 19.70 -22.70
C CYS A 37 -4.89 19.41 -22.95
N LYS A 38 -5.63 18.89 -21.97
CA LYS A 38 -7.05 18.52 -22.06
C LYS A 38 -7.39 17.45 -23.10
N GLN A 39 -6.39 16.90 -23.80
CA GLN A 39 -6.56 15.80 -24.75
C GLN A 39 -7.05 14.54 -24.04
N GLN A 40 -7.97 13.81 -24.68
CA GLN A 40 -8.46 12.53 -24.22
C GLN A 40 -7.51 11.42 -24.71
N GLU A 41 -6.98 10.63 -23.77
CA GLU A 41 -6.07 9.53 -24.06
C GLU A 41 -6.49 8.27 -23.30
N LYS A 42 -6.14 7.10 -23.82
CA LYS A 42 -6.41 5.83 -23.15
C LYS A 42 -5.58 5.70 -21.87
N TYR A 43 -6.16 5.08 -20.86
CA TYR A 43 -5.41 4.71 -19.67
C TYR A 43 -4.26 3.76 -20.04
N THR A 44 -3.05 4.11 -19.63
CA THR A 44 -1.85 3.28 -19.72
C THR A 44 -1.58 2.67 -18.34
N PRO A 45 -0.78 1.60 -18.22
CA PRO A 45 -0.46 1.00 -16.91
C PRO A 45 0.01 2.04 -15.88
N ARG A 46 0.78 3.04 -16.33
CA ARG A 46 1.24 4.15 -15.50
C ARG A 46 0.12 5.06 -15.01
N THR A 47 -0.83 5.41 -15.86
CA THR A 47 -1.94 6.31 -15.48
C THR A 47 -3.00 5.58 -14.67
N ILE A 48 -3.18 4.27 -14.89
CA ILE A 48 -4.00 3.40 -14.04
C ILE A 48 -3.44 3.37 -12.62
N GLU A 49 -2.12 3.20 -12.47
CA GLU A 49 -1.50 3.19 -11.15
C GLU A 49 -1.61 4.56 -10.46
N ALA A 50 -1.46 5.66 -11.21
CA ALA A 50 -1.70 6.99 -10.68
C ALA A 50 -3.18 7.16 -10.23
N TRP A 51 -4.13 6.71 -11.03
CA TRP A 51 -5.54 6.74 -10.68
C TRP A 51 -5.84 5.91 -9.42
N ARG A 52 -5.27 4.69 -9.33
CA ARG A 52 -5.43 3.79 -8.17
C ARG A 52 -4.90 4.41 -6.88
N LYS A 53 -3.84 5.21 -6.96
CA LYS A 53 -3.29 6.00 -5.84
C LYS A 53 -4.13 7.24 -5.48
N GLY A 54 -5.21 7.51 -6.18
CA GLY A 54 -6.08 8.67 -5.94
C GLY A 54 -5.52 9.97 -6.52
N PHE A 55 -4.68 9.93 -7.56
CA PHE A 55 -4.22 11.15 -8.22
C PHE A 55 -5.31 11.75 -9.11
N ASN A 56 -5.68 12.99 -8.81
CA ASN A 56 -6.72 13.74 -9.54
C ASN A 56 -6.20 14.39 -10.83
N LYS A 57 -4.87 14.54 -10.96
CA LYS A 57 -4.20 15.20 -12.09
C LYS A 57 -3.34 14.20 -12.84
N ILE A 58 -3.90 13.62 -13.90
CA ILE A 58 -3.19 12.66 -14.75
C ILE A 58 -2.71 13.38 -16.02
N TYR A 59 -1.45 13.16 -16.38
CA TYR A 59 -0.84 13.77 -17.57
C TYR A 59 -0.59 12.72 -18.64
N CYS A 60 -0.86 13.08 -19.90
CA CYS A 60 -0.40 12.29 -21.04
C CYS A 60 1.12 12.15 -21.06
N GLN A 61 1.63 11.22 -21.87
CA GLN A 61 3.06 10.93 -21.91
C GLN A 61 3.89 12.18 -22.27
N LYS A 62 3.44 12.97 -23.26
CA LYS A 62 4.12 14.21 -23.69
C LYS A 62 4.13 15.27 -22.59
N CYS A 63 2.97 15.54 -21.97
CA CYS A 63 2.86 16.51 -20.90
C CYS A 63 3.62 16.09 -19.64
N HIS A 64 3.71 14.79 -19.37
CA HIS A 64 4.50 14.26 -18.28
C HIS A 64 5.99 14.48 -18.49
N GLN A 65 6.54 14.14 -19.66
CA GLN A 65 7.96 14.42 -19.96
C GLN A 65 8.30 15.90 -19.85
N LEU A 66 7.39 16.77 -20.30
CA LEU A 66 7.54 18.22 -20.14
C LEU A 66 7.50 18.65 -18.66
N TRP A 67 6.68 17.99 -17.84
CA TRP A 67 6.67 18.22 -16.40
C TRP A 67 8.00 17.84 -15.73
N TRP A 68 8.62 16.72 -16.12
CA TRP A 68 9.95 16.30 -15.63
C TRP A 68 11.03 17.34 -15.96
N ARG A 69 11.06 17.81 -17.21
CA ARG A 69 12.01 18.86 -17.63
C ARG A 69 11.87 20.14 -16.83
N ASN A 70 10.63 20.52 -16.51
CA ASN A 70 10.34 21.77 -15.80
C ASN A 70 10.44 21.64 -14.26
N ASN A 71 10.58 20.43 -13.70
CA ASN A 71 10.62 20.19 -12.25
C ASN A 71 11.76 19.22 -11.87
N PRO A 72 13.04 19.57 -12.16
CA PRO A 72 14.18 18.68 -11.92
C PRO A 72 14.43 18.36 -10.44
N GLU A 73 14.01 19.23 -9.52
CA GLU A 73 14.18 19.01 -8.07
C GLU A 73 13.29 17.87 -7.55
N LYS A 74 12.04 17.80 -8.01
CA LYS A 74 11.08 16.73 -7.64
C LYS A 74 11.40 15.38 -8.31
N ALA A 75 12.13 15.43 -9.42
CA ALA A 75 12.69 14.25 -10.08
C ALA A 75 13.76 13.59 -9.21
N ARG A 76 14.67 14.41 -8.67
CA ARG A 76 15.79 13.98 -7.84
C ARG A 76 15.34 13.51 -6.46
N SER A 77 14.35 14.16 -5.85
CA SER A 77 13.88 13.79 -4.50
C SER A 77 13.25 12.38 -4.43
N ARG A 78 12.61 11.88 -5.49
CA ARG A 78 12.11 10.49 -5.51
C ARG A 78 13.21 9.43 -5.47
N GLN A 79 14.42 9.76 -5.89
CA GLN A 79 15.56 8.82 -5.80
C GLN A 79 16.20 8.81 -4.40
N VAL A 80 15.91 9.80 -3.55
CA VAL A 80 16.56 9.96 -2.23
C VAL A 80 15.72 9.41 -1.08
N VAL A 81 14.42 9.15 -1.25
CA VAL A 81 13.56 8.59 -0.19
C VAL A 81 13.51 7.06 -0.23
N HIS A 82 14.68 6.40 -0.12
CA HIS A 82 14.76 4.97 0.21
C HIS A 82 15.94 4.62 1.13
N ARG A 83 16.55 5.60 1.80
CA ARG A 83 17.54 5.36 2.87
C ARG A 83 17.09 6.00 4.17
N GLY A 84 16.31 5.26 4.94
CA GLY A 84 15.86 5.68 6.27
C GLY A 84 14.77 4.74 6.76
N GLY A 85 15.13 3.85 7.68
CA GLY A 85 14.28 2.77 8.18
C GLY A 85 12.96 3.26 8.78
N GLY A 86 11.94 2.41 8.66
CA GLY A 86 10.61 2.68 9.21
C GLY A 86 9.54 1.89 8.48
N GLY A 87 9.70 0.58 8.41
CA GLY A 87 8.67 -0.34 7.92
C GLY A 87 7.48 -0.39 8.87
N SER A 88 6.70 0.68 8.96
CA SER A 88 5.39 0.72 9.62
C SER A 88 4.35 0.16 8.65
N GLY A 89 4.46 -1.13 8.36
CA GLY A 89 3.41 -1.94 7.78
C GLY A 89 3.00 -3.03 8.77
N CYS A 90 1.87 -3.68 8.54
CA CYS A 90 1.29 -4.80 9.28
C CYS A 90 2.25 -5.80 9.96
N LEU A 91 3.48 -5.97 9.47
CA LEU A 91 4.58 -6.69 10.14
C LEU A 91 4.81 -6.27 11.60
N GLY A 92 4.73 -4.98 11.93
CA GLY A 92 4.84 -4.50 13.31
C GLY A 92 3.68 -4.98 14.19
N MET A 93 2.45 -4.99 13.64
CA MET A 93 1.27 -5.53 14.31
C MET A 93 1.38 -7.05 14.51
N VAL A 94 1.85 -7.80 13.50
CA VAL A 94 2.05 -9.25 13.61
C VAL A 94 3.08 -9.58 14.69
N MET A 95 4.19 -8.84 14.77
CA MET A 95 5.20 -9.00 15.84
C MET A 95 4.59 -8.73 17.22
N LEU A 96 3.77 -7.69 17.35
CA LEU A 96 3.08 -7.37 18.60
C LEU A 96 2.21 -8.55 19.08
N PHE A 97 1.38 -9.10 18.19
CA PHE A 97 0.49 -10.23 18.51
C PHE A 97 1.25 -11.54 18.79
N LEU A 98 2.45 -11.73 18.25
CA LEU A 98 3.28 -12.90 18.55
C LEU A 98 4.02 -12.76 19.89
N VAL A 99 4.39 -11.55 20.29
CA VAL A 99 5.22 -11.31 21.48
C VAL A 99 4.38 -11.07 22.74
N LEU A 100 3.21 -10.40 22.63
CA LEU A 100 2.38 -10.04 23.79
C LEU A 100 1.79 -11.24 24.55
N PRO A 101 1.15 -12.23 23.90
CA PRO A 101 0.53 -13.34 24.63
C PRO A 101 1.54 -14.22 25.40
N PRO A 102 2.70 -14.62 24.84
CA PRO A 102 3.69 -15.40 25.58
C PRO A 102 4.37 -14.62 26.72
N SER A 103 4.60 -13.32 26.54
CA SER A 103 5.24 -12.49 27.57
C SER A 103 4.31 -12.23 28.76
N ILE A 104 3.02 -11.97 28.52
CA ILE A 104 2.02 -11.87 29.59
C ILE A 104 1.88 -13.20 30.33
N TYR A 105 1.76 -14.32 29.60
CA TYR A 105 1.62 -15.64 30.20
C TYR A 105 2.84 -16.01 31.07
N GLY A 106 4.05 -15.71 30.61
CA GLY A 106 5.28 -15.92 31.37
C GLY A 106 5.35 -15.06 32.64
N LEU A 107 4.92 -13.80 32.60
CA LEU A 107 4.87 -12.91 33.77
C LEU A 107 3.86 -13.39 34.81
N VAL A 108 2.69 -13.86 34.39
CA VAL A 108 1.66 -14.40 35.30
C VAL A 108 2.15 -15.67 36.00
N GLN A 109 2.84 -16.57 35.29
CA GLN A 109 3.44 -17.78 35.87
C GLN A 109 4.63 -17.49 36.80
N TYR A 110 5.34 -16.38 36.59
CA TYR A 110 6.46 -16.00 37.44
C TYR A 110 6.02 -15.34 38.76
N VAL A 111 4.86 -14.66 38.75
CA VAL A 111 4.29 -13.96 39.92
C VAL A 111 3.35 -14.85 40.74
N SER A 112 2.83 -15.95 40.17
CA SER A 112 2.00 -16.95 40.86
C SER A 112 2.85 -18.02 41.53
#